data_AF-A0A382TIZ5-F1
#
_entry.id   AF-A0A382TIZ5-F1
#
_cell.length_a   1.000
_cell.length_b   1.000
_cell.length_c   1.000
_cell.angle_alpha   90.00
_cell.angle_beta   90.00
_cell.angle_gamma   90.00
#
_symmetry.space_group_name_H-M   'P 1'
#
loop_
_entity.id
_entity.type
_entity.pdbx_description
1 polymer ?
#
loop_
_entity_poly.entity_id
_entity_poly.type
_entity_poly.pdbx_seq_one_letter_code
_entity_poly.pdbx_strand_id
1 'polypeptide(L)' 'TVASVIDLVDAVKDSREPELAGRKALQATELIFSTYESSRRRGKVTLPLDVDDSALISMLETGAIARG' A
#
# COMPACT_ATOMS: atom_id res chain seq x y z
N THR A 1 -1.16 3.99 -18.07
CA THR A 1 -0.48 3.79 -19.37
C THR A 1 -1.29 2.80 -20.20
N VAL A 2 -1.39 2.99 -21.51
CA VAL A 2 -2.19 2.11 -22.42
C VAL A 2 -1.74 0.64 -22.34
N ALA A 3 -0.44 0.39 -22.21
CA ALA A 3 0.15 -0.95 -22.10
C ALA A 3 -0.43 -1.77 -20.93
N SER A 4 -0.63 -1.15 -19.76
CA SER A 4 -1.18 -1.85 -18.59
C SER A 4 -2.64 -2.27 -18.77
N VAL A 5 -3.41 -1.50 -19.54
CA VAL A 5 -4.80 -1.86 -19.87
C VAL A 5 -4.82 -3.03 -20.86
N ILE A 6 -3.92 -3.03 -21.85
CA ILE A 6 -3.75 -4.15 -22.79
C ILE A 6 -3.34 -5.42 -22.03
N ASP A 7 -2.35 -5.35 -21.14
CA ASP A 7 -1.94 -6.50 -20.31
C ASP A 7 -3.10 -7.07 -19.50
N LEU A 8 -3.93 -6.22 -18.88
CA LEU A 8 -5.11 -6.65 -18.14
C LEU A 8 -6.11 -7.40 -19.04
N VAL A 9 -6.38 -6.87 -20.24
CA VAL A 9 -7.32 -7.50 -21.19
C VAL A 9 -6.80 -8.86 -21.65
N ASP A 10 -5.52 -8.96 -21.99
CA ASP A 10 -4.92 -10.22 -22.41
C ASP A 10 -4.86 -11.22 -21.25
N ALA A 11 -4.58 -10.74 -20.04
CA ALA A 11 -4.54 -11.58 -18.85
C ALA A 11 -5.88 -12.28 -18.57
N VAL A 12 -6.99 -11.55 -18.74
CA VAL A 12 -8.34 -12.10 -18.60
C VAL A 12 -8.63 -13.15 -19.67
N LYS A 13 -8.25 -12.89 -20.93
CA LYS A 13 -8.45 -13.84 -22.04
C LYS A 13 -7.67 -15.14 -21.83
N ASP A 14 -6.43 -15.03 -21.38
CA ASP A 14 -5.51 -16.15 -21.23
C ASP A 14 -5.63 -16.84 -19.86
N SER A 15 -6.56 -16.38 -18.99
CA SER A 15 -6.71 -16.87 -17.61
C SER A 15 -5.39 -16.83 -16.80
N ARG A 16 -4.59 -15.78 -17.02
CA ARG A 16 -3.35 -15.49 -16.27
C ARG A 16 -3.54 -14.29 -15.36
N GLU A 17 -2.66 -14.14 -14.37
CA GLU A 17 -2.67 -12.93 -13.53
C GLU A 17 -1.98 -11.76 -14.27
N PRO A 18 -2.58 -10.55 -14.29
CA PRO A 18 -1.95 -9.38 -14.87
C PRO A 18 -0.76 -8.89 -14.02
N GLU A 19 0.08 -8.06 -14.62
CA GLU A 19 1.23 -7.46 -13.94
C GLU A 19 0.77 -6.57 -12.78
N LEU A 20 -0.23 -5.72 -13.03
CA LEU A 20 -0.80 -4.78 -12.05
C LEU A 20 -2.05 -5.33 -11.35
N ALA A 21 -2.01 -6.61 -10.96
CA ALA A 21 -3.10 -7.23 -10.21
C ALA A 21 -3.37 -6.53 -8.87
N GLY A 22 -4.65 -6.37 -8.52
CA GLY A 22 -5.06 -5.69 -7.29
C GLY A 22 -4.44 -6.27 -6.02
N ARG A 23 -4.25 -7.60 -5.94
CA ARG A 23 -3.55 -8.23 -4.80
C ARG A 23 -2.11 -7.75 -4.65
N LYS A 24 -1.36 -7.65 -5.75
CA LYS A 24 0.02 -7.14 -5.74
C LYS A 24 0.05 -5.67 -5.31
N ALA A 25 -0.90 -4.88 -5.80
CA ALA A 25 -1.06 -3.49 -5.40
C ALA A 25 -1.34 -3.36 -3.89
N LEU A 26 -2.27 -4.15 -3.34
CA LEU A 26 -2.58 -4.15 -1.91
C LEU A 26 -1.38 -4.54 -1.04
N GLN A 27 -0.62 -5.58 -1.43
CA GLN A 27 0.61 -5.97 -0.73
C GLN A 27 1.66 -4.87 -0.73
N ALA A 28 1.87 -4.20 -1.88
CA ALA A 28 2.80 -3.08 -1.97
C ALA A 28 2.33 -1.88 -1.13
N THR A 29 1.03 -1.57 -1.14
CA THR A 29 0.44 -0.53 -0.31
C THR A 29 0.60 -0.84 1.17
N GLU A 30 0.38 -2.08 1.60
CA GLU A 30 0.54 -2.50 2.99
C GLU A 30 1.95 -2.24 3.52
N LEU A 31 3.00 -2.48 2.72
CA LEU A 31 4.38 -2.14 3.08
C LEU A 31 4.58 -0.63 3.32
N ILE A 32 3.96 0.21 2.50
CA ILE A 32 4.02 1.67 2.65
C ILE A 32 3.35 2.10 3.95
N PHE A 33 2.12 1.63 4.21
CA PHE A 33 1.41 1.94 5.45
C PHE A 33 2.18 1.44 6.68
N SER A 34 2.78 0.26 6.58
CA SER A 34 3.59 -0.33 7.65
C SER A 34 4.83 0.49 7.98
N THR A 35 5.40 1.20 7.01
CA THR A 35 6.52 2.12 7.25
C THR A 35 6.10 3.30 8.13
N TYR A 36 4.92 3.86 7.87
CA TYR A 36 4.36 4.92 8.72
C TYR A 36 3.95 4.40 10.10
N GLU A 37 3.34 3.23 10.17
CA GLU A 37 2.99 2.59 11.46
C GLU A 37 4.22 2.26 12.31
N SER A 38 5.28 1.75 11.67
CA SER A 38 6.57 1.53 12.33
C SER A 38 7.14 2.83 12.90
N SER A 39 7.02 3.94 12.16
CA SER A 39 7.46 5.26 12.63
C SER A 39 6.64 5.74 13.82
N ARG A 40 5.31 5.54 13.77
CA ARG A 40 4.37 5.87 14.85
C ARG A 40 4.65 5.07 16.13
N ARG A 41 4.87 3.74 16.01
CA ARG A 41 5.16 2.84 17.15
C ARG A 41 6.62 2.90 17.62
N ARG A 42 7.52 3.47 16.80
CA ARG A 42 8.98 3.45 17.01
C ARG A 42 9.50 2.03 17.22
N GLY A 43 9.03 1.09 16.41
CA GLY A 43 9.35 -0.32 16.57
C GLY A 43 8.85 -1.18 15.41
N LYS A 44 9.22 -2.46 15.44
CA LYS A 44 8.80 -3.44 14.43
C LYS A 44 7.28 -3.59 14.41
N VAL A 45 6.71 -3.63 13.22
CA VAL A 45 5.30 -4.00 12.97
C VAL A 45 5.22 -5.38 12.34
N THR A 46 4.10 -6.07 12.57
CA THR A 46 3.79 -7.36 11.96
C THR A 46 2.68 -7.16 10.93
N LEU A 47 2.76 -7.91 9.83
CA LEU A 47 1.75 -7.90 8.78
C LEU A 47 0.78 -9.10 8.95
N PRO A 48 -0.51 -8.94 8.61
CA PRO A 48 -1.12 -7.69 8.17
C PRO A 48 -1.28 -6.68 9.32
N LEU A 49 -1.44 -5.40 8.99
CA LEU A 49 -1.66 -4.36 10.01
C LEU A 49 -2.97 -4.60 10.77
N ASP A 50 -2.95 -4.30 12.07
CA ASP A 50 -4.06 -4.45 13.01
C ASP A 50 -4.78 -3.13 13.32
N VAL A 51 -4.63 -2.14 12.42
CA VAL A 51 -5.20 -0.79 12.56
C VAL A 51 -5.93 -0.39 11.28
N ASP A 52 -7.00 0.39 11.44
CA ASP A 52 -7.80 0.89 10.32
C ASP A 52 -7.51 2.36 9.97
N ASP A 53 -6.76 3.06 10.82
CA ASP A 53 -6.36 4.46 10.60
C ASP A 53 -5.02 4.57 9.87
N SER A 54 -4.74 5.76 9.34
CA SER A 54 -3.47 6.03 8.66
C SER A 54 -2.50 6.73 9.63
N ALA A 55 -1.46 6.03 10.08
CA ALA A 55 -0.37 6.65 10.87
C ALA A 55 0.15 7.96 10.26
N LEU A 56 0.28 8.04 8.93
CA LEU A 56 0.72 9.25 8.25
C LEU A 56 -0.20 10.44 8.57
N ILE A 57 -1.51 10.24 8.42
CA ILE A 57 -2.51 11.29 8.67
C ILE A 57 -2.54 11.64 10.15
N SER A 58 -2.61 10.66 11.06
CA SER A 58 -2.64 10.92 12.50
C SER A 58 -1.40 11.66 12.97
N MET A 59 -0.20 11.25 12.54
CA MET A 59 1.04 11.92 12.93
C MET A 59 1.13 13.34 12.38
N LEU A 60 0.56 13.60 11.19
CA LEU A 60 0.48 14.94 10.61
C LEU A 60 -0.48 15.83 11.41
N GLU A 61 -1.63 15.30 11.80
CA GLU A 61 -2.64 16.01 12.60
C GLU A 61 -2.12 16.35 14.01
N THR A 62 -1.34 15.46 14.63
CA THR A 62 -0.73 15.72 15.94
C THR A 62 0.53 16.57 15.88
N GLY A 63 1.02 16.91 14.68
CA GLY A 63 2.29 17.63 14.50
C GLY A 63 3.53 16.81 14.85
N ALA A 64 3.41 15.47 14.89
CA ALA A 64 4.55 14.57 15.12
C ALA A 64 5.50 14.51 13.91
N ILE A 65 4.99 14.86 12.73
CA ILE A 65 5.77 15.06 11.49
C ILE A 65 5.33 16.36 10.82
N ALA A 66 6.26 17.05 10.16
CA ALA A 66 5.99 18.33 9.49
C ALA A 66 5.54 18.12 8.03
N ARG A 67 4.71 19.04 7.52
CA ARG A 67 4.61 19.27 6.07
C ARG A 67 5.86 20.03 5.65
N GLY A 68 6.71 19.39 4.84
CA GLY A 68 7.90 20.04 4.26
C GLY A 68 7.54 21.21 3.36
#